data_AF-A0A0A8EFY5-F1
#
_entry.id   AF-A0A0A8EFY5-F1
#
_cell.length_a   1.000
_cell.length_b   1.000
_cell.length_c   1.000
_cell.angle_alpha   90.00
_cell.angle_beta   90.00
_cell.angle_gamma   90.00
#
_symmetry.space_group_name_H-M   'P 1'
#
loop_
_entity.id
_entity.type
_entity.pdbx_description
1 polymer ?
#
loop_
_entity_poly.entity_id
_entity_poly.type
_entity_poly.pdbx_seq_one_letter_code
_entity_poly.pdbx_strand_id
1 'polypeptide(L)'
;MKRSYALAASVLVLLSGTAVAANAANAAGTPRGGPATAPARHHLSAAAAWCAQQGGTAETRVPYYTGTGNKITPLGGEREMCLFTAGDGSKIMIGADTLAADKPTLAALAYVRKPSGPSSPGNPSIAYCQGINGTAMFGNRPTDGGGWGPRNETDPSKATSACMFADGSVIDAWGLKYHQGGVIRGADLTKKFRATIPGA
;
A
#
# COMPACT_ATOMS: atom_id res chain seq x y z
N MET A 1 9.49 51.48 -32.01
CA MET A 1 9.38 50.56 -33.17
C MET A 1 8.49 49.40 -32.77
N LYS A 2 7.31 49.27 -33.40
CA LYS A 2 6.30 48.23 -33.15
C LYS A 2 6.65 46.98 -33.96
N ARG A 3 6.55 45.79 -33.36
CA ARG A 3 6.41 44.52 -34.11
C ARG A 3 5.37 43.64 -33.41
N SER A 4 4.17 43.64 -33.97
CA SER A 4 3.12 42.64 -33.75
C SER A 4 3.34 41.49 -34.72
N TYR A 5 3.09 40.25 -34.31
CA TYR A 5 2.77 39.15 -35.23
C TYR A 5 1.74 38.21 -34.60
N ALA A 6 0.95 37.62 -35.50
CA ALA A 6 -0.46 37.27 -35.35
C ALA A 6 -0.72 35.94 -34.62
N LEU A 7 -1.92 35.91 -34.02
CA LEU A 7 -2.65 34.70 -33.61
C LEU A 7 -2.97 33.84 -34.84
N ALA A 8 -2.75 32.53 -34.73
CA ALA A 8 -3.38 31.53 -35.59
C ALA A 8 -4.19 30.59 -34.69
N ALA A 9 -5.51 30.76 -34.74
CA ALA A 9 -6.48 29.85 -34.16
C ALA A 9 -6.75 28.73 -35.18
N SER A 10 -6.57 27.48 -34.77
CA SER A 10 -7.03 26.32 -35.54
C SER A 10 -8.10 25.60 -34.74
N VAL A 11 -9.34 25.80 -35.17
CA VAL A 11 -10.52 25.01 -34.82
C VAL A 11 -10.53 23.79 -35.72
N LEU A 12 -10.64 22.57 -35.16
CA LEU A 12 -11.06 21.41 -35.93
C LEU A 12 -12.10 20.58 -35.18
N VAL A 13 -13.04 20.10 -35.97
CA VAL A 13 -14.44 19.76 -35.67
C VAL A 13 -14.61 18.32 -35.16
N LEU A 14 -15.69 18.15 -34.37
CA LEU A 14 -16.25 16.93 -33.82
C LEU A 14 -16.44 15.79 -34.84
N LEU A 15 -16.23 14.56 -34.37
CA LEU A 15 -16.87 13.36 -34.92
C LEU A 15 -17.54 12.56 -33.78
N SER A 16 -18.86 12.48 -33.90
CA SER A 16 -19.80 11.74 -33.08
C SER A 16 -20.03 10.33 -33.63
N GLY A 17 -20.26 9.37 -32.74
CA GLY A 17 -20.76 8.01 -33.05
C GLY A 17 -20.23 6.99 -32.05
N THR A 18 -21.00 6.04 -31.49
CA THR A 18 -22.41 5.66 -31.61
C THR A 18 -22.75 4.90 -30.32
N ALA A 19 -23.91 5.18 -29.72
CA ALA A 19 -24.43 4.43 -28.58
C ALA A 19 -24.73 2.98 -29.00
N VAL A 20 -24.17 2.00 -28.30
CA VAL A 20 -24.55 0.59 -28.45
C VAL A 20 -25.62 0.27 -27.42
N ALA A 21 -26.70 -0.33 -27.92
CA ALA A 21 -27.96 -0.57 -27.25
C ALA A 21 -27.84 -1.41 -25.96
N ALA A 22 -28.61 -1.01 -24.95
CA ALA A 22 -28.89 -1.80 -23.77
C ALA A 22 -29.86 -2.94 -24.11
N ASN A 23 -29.44 -4.19 -23.96
CA ASN A 23 -30.36 -5.33 -23.93
C ASN A 23 -30.93 -5.46 -22.51
N ALA A 24 -32.09 -4.86 -22.29
CA ALA A 24 -32.95 -5.17 -21.15
C ALA A 24 -33.73 -6.46 -21.45
N ALA A 25 -33.25 -7.60 -20.97
CA ALA A 25 -34.05 -8.82 -20.90
C ALA A 25 -34.70 -8.90 -19.51
N ASN A 26 -35.97 -8.49 -19.45
CA ASN A 26 -36.86 -8.85 -18.35
C ASN A 26 -37.08 -10.37 -18.38
N ALA A 27 -36.59 -11.06 -17.36
CA ALA A 27 -37.12 -12.36 -16.96
C ALA A 27 -37.61 -12.23 -15.52
N ALA A 28 -38.90 -11.88 -15.40
CA ALA A 28 -39.66 -12.07 -14.18
C ALA A 28 -39.77 -13.59 -13.94
N GLY A 29 -39.03 -14.09 -12.96
CA GLY A 29 -39.10 -15.46 -12.47
C GLY A 29 -38.98 -15.45 -10.96
N THR A 30 -40.07 -15.80 -10.28
CA THR A 30 -40.14 -16.10 -8.84
C THR A 30 -38.94 -16.93 -8.35
N PRO A 31 -38.24 -16.55 -7.26
CA PRO A 31 -37.17 -17.37 -6.72
C PRO A 31 -37.77 -18.55 -5.95
N ARG A 32 -37.67 -19.76 -6.52
CA ARG A 32 -37.73 -21.00 -5.73
C ARG A 32 -36.45 -21.08 -4.91
N GLY A 33 -36.59 -21.26 -3.59
CA GLY A 33 -35.49 -21.44 -2.66
C GLY A 33 -34.60 -22.62 -3.07
N GLY A 34 -33.44 -22.31 -3.65
CA GLY A 34 -32.30 -23.21 -3.73
C GLY A 34 -31.49 -23.13 -2.43
N PRO A 35 -30.63 -24.14 -2.16
CA PRO A 35 -29.72 -24.08 -1.01
C PRO A 35 -28.87 -22.81 -1.10
N ALA A 36 -28.73 -22.11 0.02
CA ALA A 36 -27.95 -20.89 0.10
C ALA A 36 -26.52 -21.17 -0.38
N THR A 37 -26.19 -20.65 -1.57
CA THR A 37 -24.81 -20.61 -2.06
C THR A 37 -23.99 -19.90 -0.99
N ALA A 38 -22.99 -20.58 -0.43
CA ALA A 38 -22.00 -19.95 0.43
C ALA A 38 -21.53 -18.65 -0.25
N PRO A 39 -21.36 -17.53 0.50
CA PRO A 39 -20.95 -16.27 -0.10
C PRO A 39 -19.74 -16.54 -0.98
N ALA A 40 -19.78 -16.07 -2.22
CA ALA A 40 -18.68 -16.21 -3.16
C ALA A 40 -17.42 -15.77 -2.41
N ARG A 41 -16.46 -16.69 -2.24
CA ARG A 41 -15.14 -16.31 -1.69
C ARG A 41 -14.69 -15.18 -2.59
N HIS A 42 -14.62 -13.95 -2.07
CA HIS A 42 -14.06 -12.84 -2.81
C HIS A 42 -12.74 -13.35 -3.37
N HIS A 43 -12.64 -13.45 -4.70
CA HIS A 43 -11.43 -13.96 -5.33
C HIS A 43 -10.29 -13.09 -4.83
N LEU A 44 -9.44 -13.67 -3.98
CA LEU A 44 -8.24 -13.00 -3.50
C LEU A 44 -7.45 -12.57 -4.72
N SER A 45 -6.91 -11.35 -4.69
CA SER A 45 -5.98 -10.94 -5.73
C SER A 45 -4.82 -11.96 -5.79
N ALA A 46 -4.13 -12.07 -6.94
CA ALA A 46 -2.95 -12.93 -7.03
C ALA A 46 -1.87 -12.57 -5.99
N ALA A 47 -1.84 -11.30 -5.56
CA ALA A 47 -0.96 -10.82 -4.51
C ALA A 47 -1.41 -11.26 -3.11
N ALA A 48 -2.72 -11.19 -2.81
CA ALA A 48 -3.29 -11.76 -1.58
C ALA A 48 -3.11 -13.27 -1.49
N ALA A 49 -3.27 -13.99 -2.60
CA ALA A 49 -3.04 -15.42 -2.64
C ALA A 49 -1.57 -15.76 -2.32
N TRP A 50 -0.62 -14.99 -2.86
CA TRP A 50 0.80 -15.13 -2.51
C TRP A 50 1.05 -14.81 -1.03
N CYS A 51 0.47 -13.73 -0.50
CA CYS A 51 0.54 -13.40 0.92
C CYS A 51 0.10 -14.58 1.81
N ALA A 52 -1.06 -15.16 1.53
CA ALA A 52 -1.58 -16.31 2.26
C ALA A 52 -0.67 -17.53 2.15
N GLN A 53 -0.13 -17.82 0.96
CA GLN A 53 0.83 -18.90 0.75
C GLN A 53 2.10 -18.72 1.58
N GLN A 54 2.53 -17.48 1.82
CA GLN A 54 3.68 -17.16 2.66
C GLN A 54 3.38 -17.18 4.17
N GLY A 55 2.13 -17.50 4.56
CA GLY A 55 1.68 -17.51 5.95
C GLY A 55 1.28 -16.14 6.51
N GLY A 56 1.01 -15.17 5.63
CA GLY A 56 0.48 -13.87 6.00
C GLY A 56 -1.04 -13.81 5.85
N THR A 57 -1.64 -12.71 6.35
CA THR A 57 -3.06 -12.37 6.14
C THR A 57 -3.15 -11.14 5.28
N ALA A 58 -3.83 -11.25 4.13
CA ALA A 58 -4.07 -10.10 3.26
C ALA A 58 -5.23 -9.26 3.79
N GLU A 59 -5.04 -7.95 3.93
CA GLU A 59 -6.03 -7.01 4.41
C GLU A 59 -5.99 -5.72 3.59
N THR A 60 -7.16 -5.19 3.24
CA THR A 60 -7.26 -3.83 2.68
C THR A 60 -7.01 -2.80 3.78
N ARG A 61 -6.03 -1.92 3.55
CA ARG A 61 -5.68 -0.82 4.46
C ARG A 61 -5.87 0.53 3.79
N VAL A 62 -6.24 1.52 4.60
CA VAL A 62 -6.48 2.91 4.21
C VAL A 62 -5.35 3.77 4.78
N PRO A 63 -4.80 4.73 4.01
CA PRO A 63 -3.87 5.70 4.53
C PRO A 63 -4.61 6.74 5.38
N TYR A 64 -4.00 7.15 6.48
CA TYR A 64 -4.57 8.13 7.39
C TYR A 64 -3.55 9.21 7.75
N TYR A 65 -4.03 10.45 7.84
CA TYR A 65 -3.32 11.57 8.42
C TYR A 65 -3.72 11.72 9.89
N THR A 66 -2.74 11.81 10.80
CA THR A 66 -3.01 11.99 12.24
C THR A 66 -2.65 13.38 12.75
N GLY A 67 -1.84 14.15 12.00
CA GLY A 67 -1.29 15.41 12.50
C GLY A 67 -0.55 15.22 13.83
N THR A 68 -0.76 16.14 14.79
CA THR A 68 -0.21 16.10 16.16
C THR A 68 -1.22 15.72 17.24
N GLY A 69 -2.45 15.35 16.87
CA GLY A 69 -3.56 15.18 17.82
C GLY A 69 -4.11 13.75 17.89
N ASN A 70 -5.20 13.59 18.64
CA ASN A 70 -5.90 12.31 18.82
C ASN A 70 -6.94 12.04 17.72
N LYS A 71 -6.96 12.86 16.66
CA LYS A 71 -7.90 12.72 15.54
C LYS A 71 -7.17 12.12 14.35
N ILE A 72 -7.87 11.25 13.64
CA ILE A 72 -7.39 10.61 12.43
C ILE A 72 -8.29 11.00 11.26
N THR A 73 -7.70 11.35 10.13
CA THR A 73 -8.41 11.71 8.90
C THR A 73 -8.07 10.68 7.83
N PRO A 74 -9.05 9.93 7.29
CA PRO A 74 -8.79 9.04 6.17
C PRO A 74 -8.36 9.85 4.95
N LEU A 75 -7.30 9.40 4.29
CA LEU A 75 -6.83 9.94 3.03
C LEU A 75 -7.39 9.12 1.87
N GLY A 76 -7.25 9.66 0.66
CA GLY A 76 -7.60 8.93 -0.56
C GLY A 76 -6.69 7.74 -0.78
N GLY A 77 -7.27 6.61 -1.15
CA GLY A 77 -6.56 5.40 -1.54
C GLY A 77 -6.86 4.22 -0.63
N GLU A 78 -6.67 3.03 -1.18
CA GLU A 78 -6.70 1.77 -0.46
C GLU A 78 -5.62 0.88 -1.04
N ARG A 79 -5.02 0.03 -0.21
CA ARG A 79 -4.05 -0.96 -0.68
C ARG A 79 -4.21 -2.27 0.06
N GLU A 80 -4.10 -3.35 -0.68
CA GLU A 80 -4.00 -4.68 -0.08
C GLU A 80 -2.60 -4.85 0.52
N MET A 81 -2.57 -5.00 1.84
CA MET A 81 -1.36 -5.24 2.62
C MET A 81 -1.34 -6.69 3.09
N CYS A 82 -0.16 -7.28 3.11
CA CYS A 82 0.10 -8.56 3.74
C CYS A 82 0.62 -8.35 5.16
N LEU A 83 -0.11 -8.86 6.15
CA LEU A 83 0.26 -8.80 7.56
C LEU A 83 0.79 -10.14 8.04
N PHE A 84 1.94 -10.10 8.72
CA PHE A 84 2.47 -11.23 9.47
C PHE A 84 2.45 -10.89 10.95
N THR A 85 1.82 -11.75 11.76
CA THR A 85 1.76 -11.62 13.22
C THR A 85 2.42 -12.83 13.85
N ALA A 86 3.42 -12.62 14.71
CA ALA A 86 4.07 -13.70 15.46
C ALA A 86 3.31 -14.03 16.75
N GLY A 87 3.68 -15.15 17.38
CA GLY A 87 3.05 -15.59 18.64
C GLY A 87 3.24 -14.62 19.81
N ASP A 88 4.28 -13.79 19.78
CA ASP A 88 4.53 -12.72 20.76
C ASP A 88 3.71 -11.44 20.49
N GLY A 89 2.84 -11.45 19.48
CA GLY A 89 2.03 -10.32 19.07
C GLY A 89 2.77 -9.28 18.23
N SER A 90 4.07 -9.45 17.98
CA SER A 90 4.82 -8.58 17.06
C SER A 90 4.28 -8.73 15.64
N LYS A 91 4.33 -7.64 14.87
CA LYS A 91 3.79 -7.57 13.52
C LYS A 91 4.74 -6.89 12.56
N ILE A 92 4.67 -7.32 11.31
CA ILE A 92 5.21 -6.61 10.15
C ILE A 92 4.14 -6.59 9.05
N MET A 93 4.01 -5.44 8.40
CA MET A 93 3.08 -5.22 7.29
C MET A 93 3.88 -4.87 6.03
N ILE A 94 3.46 -5.38 4.87
CA ILE A 94 4.06 -5.08 3.57
C ILE A 94 2.96 -4.99 2.52
N GLY A 95 3.13 -4.21 1.45
CA GLY A 95 2.21 -4.28 0.31
C GLY A 95 2.12 -5.71 -0.21
N ALA A 96 0.91 -6.25 -0.40
CA ALA A 96 0.77 -7.60 -0.93
C ALA A 96 1.41 -7.70 -2.32
N ASP A 97 1.22 -6.67 -3.14
CA ASP A 97 1.86 -6.48 -4.44
C ASP A 97 3.38 -6.34 -4.36
N THR A 98 3.90 -5.73 -3.30
CA THR A 98 5.34 -5.62 -3.03
C THR A 98 5.95 -7.00 -2.73
N LEU A 99 5.26 -7.81 -1.92
CA LEU A 99 5.70 -9.17 -1.59
C LEU A 99 5.60 -10.11 -2.79
N ALA A 100 4.56 -9.93 -3.60
CA ALA A 100 4.22 -10.75 -4.76
C ALA A 100 4.84 -10.27 -6.08
N ALA A 101 5.66 -9.21 -6.07
CA ALA A 101 6.27 -8.68 -7.28
C ALA A 101 7.16 -9.72 -7.96
N ASP A 102 7.07 -9.82 -9.29
CA ASP A 102 7.90 -10.73 -10.09
C ASP A 102 9.33 -10.20 -10.32
N LYS A 103 9.58 -8.93 -9.96
CA LYS A 103 10.89 -8.27 -9.99
C LYS A 103 11.24 -7.72 -8.60
N PRO A 104 12.53 -7.60 -8.26
CA PRO A 104 12.94 -6.97 -7.00
C PRO A 104 12.39 -5.55 -6.89
N THR A 105 11.78 -5.25 -5.74
CA THR A 105 11.33 -3.90 -5.39
C THR A 105 12.35 -3.22 -4.47
N LEU A 106 12.27 -1.90 -4.35
CA LEU A 106 13.10 -1.12 -3.43
C LEU A 106 12.81 -1.50 -1.97
N ALA A 107 11.56 -1.76 -1.59
CA ALA A 107 11.21 -2.28 -0.27
C ALA A 107 11.84 -3.66 0.01
N ALA A 108 11.81 -4.57 -0.97
CA ALA A 108 12.43 -5.89 -0.83
C ALA A 108 13.96 -5.80 -0.72
N LEU A 109 14.59 -4.96 -1.55
CA LEU A 109 16.02 -4.67 -1.47
C LEU A 109 16.41 -4.06 -0.12
N ALA A 110 15.62 -3.09 0.38
CA ALA A 110 15.84 -2.46 1.68
C ALA A 110 15.74 -3.48 2.82
N TYR A 111 14.73 -4.35 2.79
CA TYR A 111 14.56 -5.40 3.80
C TYR A 111 15.76 -6.36 3.78
N VAL A 112 16.09 -6.93 2.62
CA VAL A 112 17.16 -7.95 2.51
C VAL A 112 18.55 -7.38 2.82
N ARG A 113 18.88 -6.21 2.28
CA ARG A 113 20.24 -5.64 2.39
C ARG A 113 20.50 -4.93 3.71
N LYS A 114 19.46 -4.53 4.44
CA LYS A 114 19.57 -3.82 5.73
C LYS A 114 20.58 -2.66 5.67
N PRO A 115 20.44 -1.72 4.70
CA PRO A 115 21.40 -0.63 4.57
C PRO A 115 21.51 0.15 5.90
N SER A 116 22.70 0.66 6.19
CA SER A 116 22.84 1.62 7.29
C SER A 116 22.06 2.87 6.96
N GLY A 117 21.55 3.54 8.00
CA GLY A 117 20.80 4.76 7.84
C GLY A 117 20.87 5.60 9.12
N PRO A 118 20.68 6.92 9.00
CA PRO A 118 20.66 7.82 10.15
C PRO A 118 19.62 7.39 11.18
N SER A 119 19.93 7.70 12.44
CA SER A 119 18.95 7.80 13.52
C SER A 119 18.85 9.29 13.86
N SER A 120 17.70 9.90 13.62
CA SER A 120 17.46 11.32 13.89
C SER A 120 16.60 11.48 15.16
N PRO A 121 16.68 12.61 15.90
CA PRO A 121 15.69 12.94 16.92
C PRO A 121 14.26 12.89 16.35
N GLY A 122 13.32 12.29 17.08
CA GLY A 122 11.95 12.04 16.61
C GLY A 122 11.65 10.55 16.47
N ASN A 123 10.80 10.17 15.50
CA ASN A 123 10.48 8.77 15.24
C ASN A 123 11.63 8.09 14.45
N PRO A 124 12.38 7.15 15.07
CA PRO A 124 13.55 6.52 14.42
C PRO A 124 13.21 5.73 13.16
N SER A 125 12.02 5.15 13.06
CA SER A 125 11.61 4.39 11.87
C SER A 125 11.41 5.29 10.65
N ILE A 126 10.86 6.48 10.86
CA ILE A 126 10.65 7.48 9.81
C ILE A 126 12.00 8.03 9.35
N ALA A 127 12.87 8.40 10.30
CA ALA A 127 14.21 8.88 9.99
C ALA A 127 15.02 7.83 9.20
N TYR A 128 14.92 6.56 9.61
CA TYR A 128 15.57 5.47 8.91
C TYR A 128 15.02 5.30 7.49
N CYS A 129 13.69 5.28 7.33
CA CYS A 129 13.04 5.21 6.03
C CYS A 129 13.51 6.33 5.09
N GLN A 130 13.55 7.57 5.56
CA GLN A 130 14.07 8.71 4.80
C GLN A 130 15.54 8.54 4.41
N GLY A 131 16.35 8.06 5.34
CA GLY A 131 17.78 7.84 5.14
C GLY A 131 18.13 6.74 4.13
N ILE A 132 17.17 5.88 3.78
CA ILE A 132 17.31 4.83 2.76
C ILE A 132 16.52 5.16 1.48
N ASN A 133 16.26 6.44 1.26
CA ASN A 133 15.53 6.99 0.11
C ASN A 133 14.06 6.55 -0.01
N GLY A 134 13.43 6.17 1.11
CA GLY A 134 11.99 6.01 1.22
C GLY A 134 11.32 7.24 1.86
N THR A 135 10.01 7.19 2.00
CA THR A 135 9.23 8.15 2.80
C THR A 135 8.20 7.44 3.66
N ALA A 136 8.04 7.89 4.89
CA ALA A 136 6.97 7.49 5.80
C ALA A 136 6.20 8.73 6.30
N MET A 137 6.25 9.83 5.54
CA MET A 137 5.64 11.11 5.91
C MET A 137 4.25 11.25 5.28
N PHE A 138 3.31 11.75 6.07
CA PHE A 138 1.89 11.93 5.70
C PHE A 138 1.46 13.40 5.67
N GLY A 139 2.41 14.33 5.59
CA GLY A 139 2.16 15.77 5.54
C GLY A 139 3.43 16.55 5.23
N ASN A 140 3.35 17.88 5.29
CA ASN A 140 4.46 18.78 4.94
C ASN A 140 5.24 19.30 6.15
N ARG A 141 4.80 19.01 7.38
CA ARG A 141 5.48 19.40 8.61
C ARG A 141 6.19 18.20 9.25
N PRO A 142 7.32 18.38 9.92
CA PRO A 142 8.01 17.29 10.65
C PRO A 142 7.15 16.61 11.73
N THR A 143 6.14 17.32 12.24
CA THR A 143 5.21 16.83 13.25
C THR A 143 3.97 16.15 12.66
N ASP A 144 3.83 16.12 11.34
CA ASP A 144 2.71 15.45 10.67
C ASP A 144 2.90 13.93 10.75
N GLY A 145 2.07 13.28 11.55
CA GLY A 145 1.99 11.83 11.61
C GLY A 145 1.01 11.24 10.59
N GLY A 146 1.04 9.92 10.48
CA GLY A 146 0.10 9.15 9.70
C GLY A 146 0.55 7.71 9.56
N GLY A 147 -0.22 6.95 8.79
CA GLY A 147 0.07 5.55 8.56
C GLY A 147 -1.06 4.83 7.87
N TRP A 148 -0.93 3.52 7.78
CA TRP A 148 -1.92 2.64 7.18
C TRP A 148 -2.69 1.91 8.27
N GLY A 149 -4.02 2.03 8.25
CA GLY A 149 -4.91 1.42 9.24
C GLY A 149 -6.03 0.63 8.57
N PRO A 150 -6.81 -0.16 9.35
CA PRO A 150 -8.05 -0.77 8.88
C PRO A 150 -9.01 0.29 8.33
N ARG A 151 -9.98 -0.11 7.50
CA ARG A 151 -11.06 0.81 7.07
C ARG A 151 -11.88 1.26 8.28
N ASN A 152 -12.29 2.53 8.29
CA ASN A 152 -13.07 3.15 9.37
C ASN A 152 -12.36 3.18 10.73
N GLU A 153 -11.03 3.22 10.73
CA GLU A 153 -10.24 3.36 11.95
C GLU A 153 -10.47 4.74 12.59
N THR A 154 -10.54 4.76 13.92
CA THR A 154 -10.75 5.96 14.73
C THR A 154 -9.64 6.18 15.75
N ASP A 155 -8.85 5.15 16.05
CA ASP A 155 -7.72 5.20 16.96
C ASP A 155 -6.42 5.48 16.19
N PRO A 156 -5.78 6.64 16.37
CA PRO A 156 -4.53 6.99 15.68
C PRO A 156 -3.38 6.02 16.01
N SER A 157 -3.43 5.30 17.14
CA SER A 157 -2.39 4.31 17.48
C SER A 157 -2.42 3.06 16.61
N LYS A 158 -3.50 2.83 15.86
CA LYS A 158 -3.66 1.70 14.93
C LYS A 158 -3.13 2.00 13.54
N ALA A 159 -2.81 3.27 13.24
CA ALA A 159 -2.14 3.64 12.01
C ALA A 159 -0.67 3.19 12.05
N THR A 160 -0.32 2.24 11.18
CA THR A 160 1.04 1.70 11.09
C THR A 160 1.85 2.56 10.12
N SER A 161 2.94 3.17 10.58
CA SER A 161 3.87 3.87 9.73
C SER A 161 4.53 2.90 8.73
N ALA A 162 4.36 3.14 7.44
CA ALA A 162 4.98 2.34 6.39
C ALA A 162 5.93 3.20 5.55
N CYS A 163 7.10 2.65 5.26
CA CYS A 163 8.08 3.20 4.36
C CYS A 163 7.67 2.89 2.91
N MET A 164 7.41 3.93 2.14
CA MET A 164 7.10 3.87 0.71
C MET A 164 8.32 4.29 -0.10
N PHE A 165 8.59 3.60 -1.20
CA PHE A 165 9.73 3.87 -2.08
C PHE A 165 9.26 4.40 -3.44
N ALA A 166 10.22 4.91 -4.22
CA ALA A 166 9.95 5.55 -5.52
C ALA A 166 9.34 4.60 -6.59
N ASP A 167 9.51 3.28 -6.44
CA ASP A 167 8.87 2.27 -7.29
C ASP A 167 7.44 1.92 -6.83
N GLY A 168 6.92 2.66 -5.84
CA GLY A 168 5.59 2.44 -5.25
C GLY A 168 5.54 1.28 -4.27
N SER A 169 6.65 0.56 -4.03
CA SER A 169 6.68 -0.51 -3.03
C SER A 169 6.57 0.03 -1.60
N VAL A 170 5.96 -0.74 -0.71
CA VAL A 170 5.67 -0.30 0.67
C VAL A 170 5.90 -1.41 1.67
N ILE A 171 6.51 -1.07 2.81
CA ILE A 171 6.77 -1.98 3.93
C ILE A 171 6.78 -1.21 5.25
N ASP A 172 6.36 -1.84 6.34
CA ASP A 172 6.39 -1.30 7.70
C ASP A 172 7.76 -0.68 8.04
N ALA A 173 7.75 0.61 8.38
CA ALA A 173 8.97 1.36 8.68
C ALA A 173 9.66 0.86 9.96
N TRP A 174 8.89 0.47 10.98
CA TRP A 174 9.43 -0.14 12.19
C TRP A 174 9.94 -1.54 11.89
N GLY A 175 9.24 -2.30 11.06
CA GLY A 175 9.72 -3.59 10.55
C GLY A 175 11.13 -3.49 9.98
N LEU A 176 11.36 -2.53 9.08
CA LEU A 176 12.69 -2.25 8.51
C LEU A 176 13.71 -1.82 9.58
N LYS A 177 13.34 -0.89 10.46
CA LYS A 177 14.28 -0.34 11.46
C LYS A 177 14.73 -1.41 12.47
N TYR A 178 13.81 -2.22 12.98
CA TYR A 178 14.15 -3.31 13.88
C TYR A 178 14.98 -4.37 13.16
N HIS A 179 14.63 -4.71 11.92
CA HIS A 179 15.38 -5.69 11.14
C HIS A 179 16.82 -5.26 10.86
N GLN A 180 17.05 -3.97 10.61
CA GLN A 180 18.40 -3.40 10.51
C GLN A 180 19.23 -3.64 11.78
N GLY A 181 18.59 -3.61 12.95
CA GLY A 181 19.20 -3.95 14.25
C GLY A 181 19.21 -5.44 14.60
N GLY A 182 18.85 -6.32 13.67
CA GLY A 182 18.83 -7.78 13.86
C GLY A 182 17.57 -8.34 14.51
N VAL A 183 16.54 -7.51 14.75
CA VAL A 183 15.29 -7.92 15.38
C VAL A 183 14.23 -8.17 14.31
N ILE A 184 13.73 -9.41 14.24
CA ILE A 184 12.60 -9.78 13.36
C ILE A 184 11.29 -9.48 14.06
N ARG A 185 10.36 -8.82 13.36
CA ARG A 185 8.99 -8.58 13.82
C ARG A 185 8.02 -9.35 12.94
N GLY A 186 7.03 -10.04 13.53
CA GLY A 186 6.02 -10.79 12.78
C GLY A 186 6.59 -12.04 12.12
N ALA A 187 7.27 -11.89 10.99
CA ALA A 187 7.95 -12.97 10.29
C ALA A 187 9.18 -12.47 9.51
N ASP A 188 10.17 -13.34 9.32
CA ASP A 188 11.29 -13.03 8.43
C ASP A 188 10.83 -13.10 6.97
N LEU A 189 10.90 -11.96 6.28
CA LEU A 189 10.48 -11.81 4.88
C LEU A 189 11.54 -12.25 3.87
N THR A 190 12.78 -12.55 4.30
CA THR A 190 13.93 -12.80 3.39
C THR A 190 13.63 -13.87 2.33
N LYS A 191 12.88 -14.91 2.69
CA LYS A 191 12.50 -16.02 1.79
C LYS A 191 11.02 -15.99 1.35
N LYS A 192 10.32 -14.88 1.59
CA LYS A 192 8.88 -14.74 1.31
C LYS A 192 8.56 -13.90 0.08
N PHE A 193 9.53 -13.13 -0.42
CA PHE A 193 9.40 -12.43 -1.69
C PHE A 193 9.24 -13.43 -2.84
N ARG A 194 8.36 -13.12 -3.80
CA ARG A 194 8.24 -13.93 -5.01
C ARG A 194 9.47 -13.78 -5.89
N ALA A 195 9.93 -12.56 -6.11
CA ALA A 195 11.17 -12.29 -6.82
C ALA A 195 12.38 -12.75 -6.03
N THR A 196 13.40 -13.26 -6.73
CA THR A 196 14.74 -13.43 -6.18
C THR A 196 15.36 -12.07 -5.93
N ILE A 197 15.71 -11.76 -4.68
CA ILE A 197 16.28 -10.46 -4.30
C ILE A 197 17.80 -10.52 -4.33
N PRO A 198 18.49 -9.67 -5.12
CA PRO A 198 19.94 -9.65 -5.19
C PRO A 198 20.58 -9.21 -3.86
N GLY A 199 21.44 -10.07 -3.30
CA GLY A 199 22.15 -9.84 -2.03
C GLY A 199 21.48 -10.46 -0.80
N ALA A 200 20.55 -11.40 -1.00
CA ALA A 200 20.11 -12.36 0.02
C ALA A 200 21.14 -13.49 0.22
#